data_AF-A0A2V6K8V3-F1
#
_entry.id   AF-A0A2V6K8V3-F1
#
_cell.length_a   1.000
_cell.length_b   1.000
_cell.length_c   1.000
_cell.angle_alpha   90.00
_cell.angle_beta   90.00
_cell.angle_gamma   90.00
#
_symmetry.space_group_name_H-M   'P 1'
#
loop_
_entity.id
_entity.type
_entity.pdbx_description
1 polymer ?
#
loop_
_entity_poly.entity_id
_entity_poly.type
_entity_poly.pdbx_seq_one_letter_code
_entity_poly.pdbx_strand_id
1 'polypeptide(L)'
;MVTNELTFYLAAAALLILTVESCVRLLKRDSFGIEIVIYVTVFAWYFVDPFLNPEEYGYLPPFLLGQSYGQVLLFLIGFRVVMPAAARWVLSRPSTGVLAAMQRLTPERILIAAGTIWFLLFAIGIARMGGDVIGAMFPVDSRAGVTMWARGAVESSATGFLIASAAYVFNAVTASLGVLIFFQRTTFWRRIGVAMFAITLPYFFLQGARSAFLAAILPFIITYLLYGRRSLVIRLAVLAVAFVCLDQGFRFVTAFRNTGFRDLLAAKNPYELVDEPLPQVGLNMIEELCFVNAYLDSGEASPAYGARYLNELLNFIPRVIWPSKPLLGIDYAMWRGFESDEGDLGVSTTVATGMIGGGVLNFGQILGPVAAGILMAIWAGLLVRWWEQRKSLLRMALFMVSASLTFNLGRDITLLVLWPVIFAYFFVRLAEIWATSRFGQSTQIAIVVPADSPSVQVAVR
;
A
#
# COMPACT_ATOMS: atom_id res chain seq x y z
N MET A 1 32.16 1.42 -3.93
CA MET A 1 32.07 0.05 -4.48
C MET A 1 30.81 -0.13 -5.32
N VAL A 2 29.60 0.11 -4.80
CA VAL A 2 28.35 0.16 -5.61
C VAL A 2 28.43 1.22 -6.72
N THR A 3 29.03 2.36 -6.42
CA THR A 3 29.24 3.51 -7.31
C THR A 3 30.34 3.32 -8.37
N ASN A 4 30.93 2.12 -8.51
CA ASN A 4 31.90 1.84 -9.58
C ASN A 4 31.29 1.01 -10.72
N GLU A 5 30.07 0.51 -10.54
CA GLU A 5 29.39 -0.31 -11.54
C GLU A 5 28.71 0.57 -12.59
N LEU A 6 29.02 0.33 -13.87
CA LEU A 6 28.40 1.06 -14.98
C LEU A 6 26.88 0.91 -14.98
N THR A 7 26.37 -0.28 -14.62
CA THR A 7 24.93 -0.58 -14.59
C THR A 7 24.19 0.23 -13.53
N PHE A 8 24.83 0.56 -12.41
CA PHE A 8 24.28 1.46 -11.39
C PHE A 8 23.99 2.84 -11.99
N TYR A 9 24.99 3.44 -12.65
CA TYR A 9 24.84 4.77 -13.26
C TYR A 9 23.82 4.76 -14.40
N LEU A 10 23.79 3.70 -15.22
CA LEU A 10 22.80 3.57 -16.29
C LEU A 10 21.38 3.46 -15.72
N ALA A 11 21.18 2.64 -14.69
CA ALA A 11 19.87 2.52 -14.02
C ALA A 11 19.46 3.83 -13.34
N ALA A 12 20.38 4.52 -12.66
CA ALA A 12 20.14 5.80 -12.02
C ALA A 12 19.80 6.91 -13.04
N ALA A 13 20.54 6.98 -14.15
CA ALA A 13 20.30 7.92 -15.24
C ALA A 13 18.94 7.66 -15.90
N ALA A 14 18.63 6.40 -16.21
CA ALA A 14 17.32 6.01 -16.75
C ALA A 14 16.19 6.42 -15.80
N LEU A 15 16.33 6.12 -14.50
CA LEU A 15 15.34 6.49 -13.49
C LEU A 15 15.15 8.02 -13.40
N LEU A 16 16.24 8.78 -13.41
CA LEU A 16 16.19 10.25 -13.37
C LEU A 16 15.48 10.81 -14.61
N ILE A 17 15.85 10.37 -15.81
CA ILE A 17 15.24 10.81 -17.07
C ILE A 17 13.74 10.53 -17.07
N LEU A 18 13.33 9.30 -16.70
CA LEU A 18 11.93 8.91 -16.65
C LEU A 18 11.13 9.68 -15.59
N THR A 19 11.76 9.98 -14.46
CA THR A 19 11.15 10.80 -13.39
C THR A 19 10.94 12.24 -13.86
N VAL A 20 11.95 12.86 -14.47
CA VAL A 20 11.87 14.22 -15.01
C VAL A 20 10.81 14.30 -16.11
N GLU A 21 10.78 13.33 -17.03
CA GLU A 21 9.76 13.25 -18.07
C GLU A 21 8.35 13.18 -17.47
N SER A 22 8.16 12.34 -16.44
CA SER A 22 6.88 12.20 -15.75
C SER A 22 6.45 13.47 -15.02
N CYS A 23 7.38 14.17 -14.38
CA CYS A 23 7.14 15.49 -13.80
C CYS A 23 6.66 16.49 -14.87
N VAL A 24 7.33 16.53 -16.02
CA VAL A 24 6.96 17.42 -17.13
C VAL A 24 5.56 17.08 -17.66
N ARG A 25 5.24 15.80 -17.81
CA ARG A 25 3.88 15.34 -18.20
C ARG A 25 2.83 15.76 -17.18
N LEU A 26 3.11 15.59 -15.89
CA LEU A 26 2.20 15.99 -14.82
C LEU A 26 1.97 17.51 -14.80
N LEU A 27 3.02 18.31 -15.03
CA LEU A 27 2.92 19.77 -15.18
C LEU A 27 2.07 20.18 -16.39
N LYS A 28 2.16 19.42 -17.49
CA LYS A 28 1.30 19.57 -18.67
C LYS A 28 -0.12 19.02 -18.49
N ARG A 29 -0.46 18.54 -17.28
CA ARG A 29 -1.76 17.92 -16.92
C ARG A 29 -2.06 16.63 -17.67
N ASP A 30 -1.04 15.94 -18.16
CA ASP A 30 -1.17 14.61 -18.73
C ASP A 30 -1.29 13.57 -17.61
N SER A 31 -2.35 12.75 -17.66
CA SER A 31 -2.62 11.69 -16.69
C SER A 31 -1.50 10.64 -16.65
N PHE A 32 -0.73 10.46 -17.74
CA PHE A 32 0.44 9.58 -17.75
C PHE A 32 1.57 10.06 -16.82
N GLY A 33 1.55 11.31 -16.36
CA GLY A 33 2.51 11.80 -15.35
C GLY A 33 2.43 11.07 -14.00
N ILE A 34 1.39 10.28 -13.76
CA ILE A 34 1.20 9.47 -12.54
C ILE A 34 2.20 8.31 -12.43
N GLU A 35 2.88 7.95 -13.53
CA GLU A 35 4.02 7.02 -13.54
C GLU A 35 5.10 7.39 -12.50
N ILE A 36 5.20 8.68 -12.14
CA ILE A 36 6.10 9.18 -11.10
C ILE A 36 6.01 8.41 -9.78
N VAL A 37 4.84 7.91 -9.39
CA VAL A 37 4.66 7.15 -8.14
C VAL A 37 5.47 5.86 -8.16
N ILE A 38 5.58 5.21 -9.32
CA ILE A 38 6.36 3.98 -9.52
C ILE A 38 7.85 4.31 -9.48
N TYR A 39 8.29 5.36 -10.18
CA TYR A 39 9.70 5.75 -10.20
C TYR A 39 10.20 6.20 -8.82
N VAL A 40 9.40 6.96 -8.07
CA VAL A 40 9.73 7.34 -6.68
C VAL A 40 9.81 6.10 -5.78
N THR A 41 8.94 5.11 -5.99
CA THR A 41 8.99 3.86 -5.24
C THR A 41 10.26 3.06 -5.56
N VAL A 42 10.66 2.96 -6.83
CA VAL A 42 11.92 2.30 -7.23
C VAL A 42 13.12 3.04 -6.62
N PHE A 43 13.12 4.38 -6.69
CA PHE A 43 14.19 5.18 -6.08
C PHE A 43 14.30 4.90 -4.57
N ALA A 44 13.19 4.93 -3.85
CA ALA A 44 13.17 4.75 -2.41
C ALA A 44 13.67 3.37 -1.96
N TRP A 45 13.34 2.30 -2.70
CA TRP A 45 13.66 0.93 -2.28
C TRP A 45 14.99 0.39 -2.82
N TYR A 46 15.47 0.87 -3.96
CA TYR A 46 16.65 0.31 -4.64
C TYR A 46 17.86 1.27 -4.70
N PHE A 47 17.65 2.57 -4.44
CA PHE A 47 18.71 3.58 -4.54
C PHE A 47 18.97 4.33 -3.23
N VAL A 48 17.97 4.60 -2.40
CA VAL A 48 18.16 5.41 -1.17
C VAL A 48 19.13 4.76 -0.18
N ASP A 49 18.97 3.47 0.11
CA ASP A 49 19.80 2.80 1.11
C ASP A 49 21.30 2.72 0.71
N PRO A 50 21.66 2.36 -0.55
CA PRO A 50 23.05 2.46 -1.01
C PRO A 50 23.68 3.85 -0.89
N PHE A 51 22.88 4.92 -0.96
CA PHE A 51 23.37 6.29 -0.76
C PHE A 51 23.56 6.63 0.72
N LEU A 52 22.74 6.08 1.62
CA LEU A 52 22.80 6.36 3.05
C LEU A 52 23.83 5.49 3.77
N ASN A 53 23.92 4.21 3.42
CA ASN A 53 24.73 3.20 4.10
C ASN A 53 25.65 2.44 3.11
N PRO A 54 26.57 3.12 2.41
CA PRO A 54 27.40 2.49 1.37
C PRO A 54 28.35 1.40 1.91
N GLU A 55 28.69 1.46 3.20
CA GLU A 55 29.60 0.52 3.87
C GLU A 55 28.96 -0.87 4.05
N GLU A 56 27.64 -0.93 4.20
CA GLU A 56 26.90 -2.19 4.38
C GLU A 56 26.97 -3.08 3.13
N TYR A 57 27.34 -2.55 1.97
CA TYR A 57 27.43 -3.29 0.72
C TYR A 57 28.83 -3.87 0.44
N GLY A 58 29.80 -3.63 1.33
CA GLY A 58 31.19 -4.06 1.13
C GLY A 58 31.38 -5.58 1.11
N TYR A 59 30.45 -6.33 1.71
CA TYR A 59 30.52 -7.80 1.75
C TYR A 59 29.91 -8.46 0.50
N LEU A 60 29.17 -7.71 -0.33
CA LEU A 60 28.52 -8.25 -1.52
C LEU A 60 29.46 -8.24 -2.74
N PRO A 61 29.53 -9.34 -3.51
CA PRO A 61 30.30 -9.38 -4.75
C PRO A 61 29.88 -8.27 -5.75
N PRO A 62 30.82 -7.50 -6.32
CA PRO A 62 30.50 -6.43 -7.28
C PRO A 62 29.69 -6.92 -8.50
N PHE A 63 29.95 -8.15 -8.95
CA PHE A 63 29.21 -8.78 -10.03
C PHE A 63 27.70 -8.91 -9.74
N LEU A 64 27.33 -9.34 -8.52
CA LEU A 64 25.92 -9.49 -8.13
C LEU A 64 25.22 -8.13 -8.04
N LEU A 65 25.93 -7.10 -7.57
CA LEU A 65 25.44 -5.72 -7.57
C LEU A 65 25.22 -5.22 -9.00
N GLY A 66 26.20 -5.43 -9.88
CA GLY A 66 26.12 -5.05 -11.28
C GLY A 66 24.94 -5.70 -12.01
N GLN A 67 24.74 -7.00 -11.77
CA GLN A 67 23.60 -7.77 -12.30
C GLN A 67 22.27 -7.28 -11.75
N SER A 68 22.18 -7.04 -10.43
CA SER A 68 20.96 -6.57 -9.78
C SER A 68 20.54 -5.18 -10.28
N TYR A 69 21.47 -4.25 -10.49
CA TYR A 69 21.16 -2.97 -11.15
C TYR A 69 20.82 -3.12 -12.63
N GLY A 70 21.40 -4.10 -13.32
CA GLY A 70 20.96 -4.50 -14.66
C GLY A 70 19.50 -4.94 -14.68
N GLN A 71 19.05 -5.69 -13.67
CA GLN A 71 17.65 -6.08 -13.51
C GLN A 71 16.74 -4.90 -13.18
N VAL A 72 17.19 -3.94 -12.36
CA VAL A 72 16.47 -2.67 -12.15
C VAL A 72 16.29 -1.92 -13.46
N LEU A 73 17.33 -1.85 -14.30
CA LEU A 73 17.25 -1.23 -15.62
C LEU A 73 16.26 -1.97 -16.54
N LEU A 74 16.29 -3.31 -16.57
CA LEU A 74 15.34 -4.12 -17.34
C LEU A 74 13.90 -3.91 -16.86
N PHE A 75 13.68 -3.81 -15.56
CA PHE A 75 12.38 -3.47 -14.99
C PHE A 75 11.88 -2.11 -15.49
N LEU A 76 12.74 -1.07 -15.46
CA LEU A 76 12.38 0.28 -15.92
C LEU A 76 12.04 0.30 -17.41
N ILE A 77 12.84 -0.39 -18.23
CA ILE A 77 12.58 -0.52 -19.67
C ILE A 77 11.26 -1.26 -19.92
N GLY A 78 11.08 -2.42 -19.29
CA GLY A 78 9.87 -3.25 -19.44
C GLY A 78 8.61 -2.50 -19.01
N PHE A 79 8.64 -1.84 -17.85
CA PHE A 79 7.56 -0.98 -17.37
C PHE A 79 7.24 0.10 -18.41
N ARG A 80 8.25 0.82 -18.89
CA ARG A 80 8.06 1.94 -19.83
C ARG A 80 7.46 1.52 -21.15
N VAL A 81 7.89 0.39 -21.71
CA VAL A 81 7.38 -0.12 -22.99
C VAL A 81 5.92 -0.56 -22.87
N VAL A 82 5.56 -1.20 -21.75
CA VAL A 82 4.23 -1.79 -21.55
C VAL A 82 3.20 -0.76 -21.08
N MET A 83 3.62 0.28 -20.36
CA MET A 83 2.74 1.26 -19.74
C MET A 83 1.71 1.90 -20.69
N PRO A 84 2.06 2.36 -21.91
CA PRO A 84 1.08 2.91 -22.84
C PRO A 84 0.00 1.91 -23.28
N ALA A 85 0.35 0.63 -23.41
CA ALA A 85 -0.60 -0.41 -23.76
C ALA A 85 -1.50 -0.76 -22.57
N ALA A 86 -0.91 -0.92 -21.38
CA ALA A 86 -1.62 -1.21 -20.15
C ALA A 86 -2.63 -0.10 -19.80
N ALA A 87 -2.21 1.17 -19.85
CA ALA A 87 -3.08 2.31 -19.59
C ALA A 87 -4.25 2.37 -20.58
N ARG A 88 -3.99 2.22 -21.89
CA ARG A 88 -5.05 2.19 -22.91
C ARG A 88 -6.04 1.05 -22.68
N TRP A 89 -5.56 -0.13 -22.31
CA TRP A 89 -6.41 -1.28 -22.01
C TRP A 89 -7.26 -1.09 -20.75
N VAL A 90 -6.72 -0.46 -19.70
CA VAL A 90 -7.47 -0.14 -18.49
C VAL A 90 -8.50 0.96 -18.74
N LEU A 91 -8.15 1.97 -19.55
CA LEU A 91 -8.99 3.12 -19.88
C LEU A 91 -10.10 2.80 -20.89
N SER A 92 -9.87 1.88 -21.83
CA SER A 92 -10.86 1.49 -22.83
C SER A 92 -12.07 0.76 -22.24
N ARG A 93 -11.95 0.24 -21.01
CA ARG A 93 -13.06 -0.41 -20.31
C ARG A 93 -14.09 0.62 -19.85
N PRO A 94 -15.37 0.50 -20.24
CA PRO A 94 -16.39 1.51 -19.99
C PRO A 94 -16.45 1.91 -18.51
N SER A 95 -16.32 3.20 -18.24
CA SER A 95 -16.70 3.75 -16.95
C SER A 95 -18.21 3.85 -16.93
N THR A 96 -18.88 2.97 -16.18
CA THR A 96 -20.31 3.13 -15.88
C THR A 96 -20.54 4.58 -15.43
N GLY A 97 -21.50 5.29 -16.04
CA GLY A 97 -21.80 6.73 -15.89
C GLY A 97 -22.18 7.23 -14.48
N VAL A 98 -21.76 6.51 -13.45
CA VAL A 98 -22.00 6.75 -12.02
C VAL A 98 -21.26 7.97 -11.48
N LEU A 99 -20.32 8.53 -12.24
CA LEU A 99 -19.56 9.73 -11.84
C LEU A 99 -20.49 10.93 -11.59
N ALA A 100 -21.59 11.06 -12.34
CA ALA A 100 -22.55 12.15 -12.22
C ALA A 100 -23.41 12.05 -10.94
N ALA A 101 -23.80 10.84 -10.53
CA ALA A 101 -24.52 10.60 -9.28
C ALA A 101 -23.61 10.83 -8.05
N MET A 102 -22.31 10.50 -8.17
CA MET A 102 -21.34 10.65 -7.08
C MET A 102 -20.94 12.09 -6.76
N GLN A 103 -21.00 13.02 -7.72
CA GLN A 103 -20.77 14.44 -7.43
C GLN A 103 -21.77 15.02 -6.42
N ARG A 104 -22.90 14.33 -6.19
CA ARG A 104 -23.94 14.73 -5.24
C ARG A 104 -23.75 14.15 -3.83
N LEU A 105 -22.79 13.23 -3.63
CA LEU A 105 -22.47 12.72 -2.29
C LEU A 105 -21.62 13.76 -1.54
N THR A 106 -22.14 14.25 -0.42
CA THR A 106 -21.41 15.22 0.39
C THR A 106 -20.27 14.53 1.17
N PRO A 107 -19.12 15.21 1.40
CA PRO A 107 -17.98 14.63 2.13
C PRO A 107 -18.35 14.09 3.51
N GLU A 108 -19.35 14.69 4.15
CA GLU A 108 -19.85 14.30 5.47
C GLU A 108 -20.51 12.92 5.43
N ARG A 109 -21.33 12.64 4.40
CA ARG A 109 -21.98 11.33 4.24
C ARG A 109 -20.96 10.20 4.03
N ILE A 110 -19.89 10.50 3.29
CA ILE A 110 -18.80 9.56 3.07
C ILE A 110 -18.06 9.29 4.38
N LEU A 111 -17.79 10.33 5.17
CA LEU A 111 -17.18 10.19 6.49
C LEU A 111 -18.07 9.41 7.47
N ILE A 112 -19.39 9.64 7.48
CA ILE A 112 -20.34 8.88 8.32
C ILE A 112 -20.33 7.41 7.91
N ALA A 113 -20.37 7.09 6.61
CA ALA A 113 -20.36 5.71 6.15
C ALA A 113 -19.05 5.00 6.50
N ALA A 114 -17.90 5.62 6.19
CA ALA A 114 -16.58 5.10 6.56
C ALA A 114 -16.44 4.96 8.08
N GLY A 115 -16.95 5.93 8.84
CA GLY A 115 -16.89 5.94 10.29
C GLY A 115 -17.81 4.93 10.95
N THR A 116 -18.95 4.61 10.33
CA THR A 116 -19.83 3.52 10.79
C THR A 116 -19.15 2.18 10.61
N ILE A 117 -18.53 1.93 9.45
CA ILE A 117 -17.77 0.69 9.21
C ILE A 117 -16.59 0.60 10.19
N TRP A 118 -15.86 1.70 10.37
CA TRP A 118 -14.79 1.79 11.34
C TRP A 118 -15.25 1.43 12.75
N PHE A 119 -16.35 2.03 13.22
CA PHE A 119 -16.88 1.80 14.56
C PHE A 119 -17.33 0.36 14.77
N LEU A 120 -18.02 -0.22 13.78
CA LEU A 120 -18.44 -1.62 13.82
C LEU A 120 -17.26 -2.56 13.90
N LEU A 121 -16.24 -2.38 13.05
CA LEU A 121 -15.03 -3.19 13.08
C LEU A 121 -14.28 -3.01 14.40
N PHE A 122 -14.15 -1.78 14.89
CA PHE A 122 -13.49 -1.50 16.16
C PHE A 122 -14.21 -2.15 17.34
N ALA A 123 -15.55 -2.08 17.39
CA ALA A 123 -16.36 -2.74 18.41
C ALA A 123 -16.24 -4.28 18.34
N ILE A 124 -16.24 -4.85 17.13
CA ILE A 124 -16.00 -6.30 16.94
C ILE A 124 -14.59 -6.67 17.42
N GLY A 125 -13.58 -5.86 17.11
CA GLY A 125 -12.21 -6.05 17.59
C GLY A 125 -12.10 -6.07 19.11
N ILE A 126 -12.75 -5.13 19.80
CA ILE A 126 -12.82 -5.09 21.28
C ILE A 126 -13.54 -6.33 21.82
N ALA A 127 -14.66 -6.73 21.21
CA ALA A 127 -15.40 -7.93 21.65
C ALA A 127 -14.53 -9.19 21.53
N ARG A 128 -13.66 -9.28 20.53
CA ARG A 128 -12.68 -10.37 20.38
C ARG A 128 -11.58 -10.37 21.43
N MET A 129 -11.25 -9.21 21.98
CA MET A 129 -10.31 -9.04 23.09
C MET A 129 -10.98 -9.26 24.47
N GLY A 130 -12.18 -9.85 24.51
CA GLY A 130 -12.92 -10.05 25.76
C GLY A 130 -13.39 -8.75 26.43
N GLY A 131 -13.47 -7.65 25.67
CA GLY A 131 -13.83 -6.32 26.20
C GLY A 131 -12.64 -5.47 26.66
N ASP A 132 -11.40 -5.94 26.49
CA ASP A 132 -10.21 -5.14 26.82
C ASP A 132 -9.99 -4.03 25.78
N VAL A 133 -10.52 -2.85 26.09
CA VAL A 133 -10.37 -1.64 25.26
C VAL A 133 -8.93 -1.16 25.22
N ILE A 134 -8.18 -1.30 26.33
CA ILE A 134 -6.81 -0.79 26.42
C ILE A 134 -5.89 -1.68 25.58
N GLY A 135 -5.98 -3.01 25.72
CA GLY A 135 -5.25 -3.95 24.89
C GLY A 135 -5.62 -3.86 23.41
N ALA A 136 -6.88 -3.55 23.09
CA ALA A 136 -7.33 -3.33 21.71
C ALA A 136 -6.72 -2.07 21.08
N MET A 137 -6.61 -0.97 21.83
CA MET A 137 -6.04 0.30 21.34
C MET A 137 -4.51 0.33 21.40
N PHE A 138 -3.94 -0.31 22.41
CA PHE A 138 -2.51 -0.32 22.71
C PHE A 138 -2.05 -1.78 22.87
N PRO A 139 -1.77 -2.48 21.77
CA PRO A 139 -1.22 -3.84 21.83
C PRO A 139 0.23 -3.79 22.34
N VAL A 140 0.39 -3.69 23.66
CA VAL A 140 1.69 -3.55 24.33
C VAL A 140 2.56 -4.77 24.08
N ASP A 141 1.98 -5.97 23.95
CA ASP A 141 2.73 -7.21 23.74
C ASP A 141 3.11 -7.44 22.26
N SER A 142 2.89 -6.45 21.39
CA SER A 142 3.28 -6.43 19.97
C SER A 142 2.95 -7.71 19.19
N ARG A 143 3.93 -8.39 18.57
CA ARG A 143 3.69 -9.66 17.83
C ARG A 143 3.54 -10.87 18.73
N ALA A 144 4.04 -10.81 19.97
CA ALA A 144 3.94 -11.89 20.94
C ALA A 144 2.54 -11.94 21.62
N GLY A 145 1.81 -10.82 21.56
CA GLY A 145 0.49 -10.68 22.18
C GLY A 145 -0.70 -10.89 21.25
N VAL A 146 -1.87 -10.99 21.88
CA VAL A 146 -3.15 -10.99 21.18
C VAL A 146 -3.47 -9.56 20.72
N THR A 147 -3.80 -9.39 19.44
CA THR A 147 -4.28 -8.11 18.90
C THR A 147 -5.67 -8.29 18.32
N MET A 148 -6.43 -7.19 18.15
CA MET A 148 -7.83 -7.21 17.65
C MET A 148 -8.04 -8.10 16.42
N TRP A 149 -7.07 -8.08 15.52
CA TRP A 149 -7.08 -8.80 14.25
C TRP A 149 -5.91 -9.77 14.11
N ALA A 150 -5.27 -10.17 15.21
CA ALA A 150 -4.30 -11.26 15.21
C ALA A 150 -4.97 -12.57 14.77
N ARG A 151 -4.19 -13.37 14.04
CA ARG A 151 -4.50 -14.75 13.68
C ARG A 151 -3.21 -15.55 13.67
N GLY A 152 -3.30 -16.84 13.97
CA GLY A 152 -2.23 -17.80 13.71
C GLY A 152 -1.87 -17.81 12.23
N ALA A 153 -0.59 -18.00 11.93
CA ALA A 153 -0.09 -17.94 10.57
C ALA A 153 -0.62 -19.08 9.68
N VAL A 154 -0.99 -20.21 10.30
CA VAL A 154 -1.64 -21.37 9.68
C VAL A 154 -3.00 -21.64 10.34
N GLU A 155 -3.89 -20.65 10.35
CA GLU A 155 -5.29 -20.93 10.77
C GLU A 155 -6.05 -21.64 9.64
N SER A 156 -6.43 -22.89 9.91
CA SER A 156 -7.23 -23.74 9.03
C SER A 156 -8.74 -23.51 9.17
N SER A 157 -9.18 -22.59 10.03
CA SER A 157 -10.59 -22.34 10.34
C SER A 157 -11.21 -21.25 9.46
N ALA A 158 -12.52 -21.35 9.19
CA ALA A 158 -13.28 -20.33 8.45
C ALA A 158 -13.26 -18.96 9.15
N THR A 159 -13.13 -18.97 10.48
CA THR A 159 -12.96 -17.77 11.30
C THR A 159 -11.67 -17.04 10.96
N GLY A 160 -10.55 -17.75 10.72
CA GLY A 160 -9.26 -17.12 10.37
C GLY A 160 -9.27 -16.32 9.07
N PHE A 161 -10.09 -16.74 8.09
CA PHE A 161 -10.31 -15.98 6.86
C PHE A 161 -11.12 -14.69 7.09
N LEU A 162 -12.19 -14.78 7.89
CA LEU A 162 -13.02 -13.62 8.23
C LEU A 162 -12.22 -12.59 9.02
N ILE A 163 -11.37 -13.05 9.94
CA ILE A 163 -10.46 -12.20 10.73
C ILE A 163 -9.48 -11.47 9.81
N ALA A 164 -8.84 -12.18 8.89
CA ALA A 164 -7.92 -11.57 7.92
C ALA A 164 -8.62 -10.54 7.03
N SER A 165 -9.80 -10.88 6.52
CA SER A 165 -10.62 -9.98 5.70
C SER A 165 -10.99 -8.72 6.47
N ALA A 166 -11.44 -8.86 7.72
CA ALA A 166 -11.77 -7.75 8.59
C ALA A 166 -10.54 -6.87 8.90
N ALA A 167 -9.37 -7.46 9.10
CA ALA A 167 -8.10 -6.73 9.26
C ALA A 167 -7.79 -5.85 8.04
N TYR A 168 -7.93 -6.39 6.82
CA TYR A 168 -7.70 -5.64 5.59
C TYR A 168 -8.73 -4.52 5.38
N VAL A 169 -10.01 -4.77 5.68
CA VAL A 169 -11.05 -3.74 5.61
C VAL A 169 -10.79 -2.65 6.65
N PHE A 170 -10.39 -3.02 7.87
CA PHE A 170 -10.07 -2.06 8.93
C PHE A 170 -8.88 -1.17 8.54
N ASN A 171 -7.84 -1.74 7.92
CA ASN A 171 -6.72 -0.98 7.38
C ASN A 171 -7.16 -0.03 6.24
N ALA A 172 -7.96 -0.53 5.29
CA ALA A 172 -8.48 0.27 4.17
C ALA A 172 -9.34 1.46 4.64
N VAL A 173 -10.19 1.23 5.65
CA VAL A 173 -11.03 2.27 6.23
C VAL A 173 -10.18 3.30 6.97
N THR A 174 -9.19 2.86 7.76
CA THR A 174 -8.28 3.77 8.47
C THR A 174 -7.46 4.63 7.51
N ALA A 175 -6.90 4.03 6.47
CA ALA A 175 -6.22 4.72 5.37
C ALA A 175 -7.14 5.76 4.70
N SER A 176 -8.41 5.40 4.45
CA SER A 176 -9.41 6.29 3.87
C SER A 176 -9.78 7.45 4.81
N LEU A 177 -9.89 7.20 6.12
CA LEU A 177 -10.13 8.26 7.12
C LEU A 177 -9.01 9.30 7.08
N GLY A 178 -7.75 8.87 6.98
CA GLY A 178 -6.59 9.76 6.81
C GLY A 178 -6.72 10.72 5.63
N VAL A 179 -7.25 10.24 4.49
CA VAL A 179 -7.51 11.07 3.31
C VAL A 179 -8.70 12.00 3.52
N LEU A 180 -9.81 11.47 4.06
CA LEU A 180 -11.08 12.19 4.19
C LEU A 180 -11.00 13.42 5.10
N ILE A 181 -10.07 13.45 6.07
CA ILE A 181 -9.82 14.60 6.96
C ILE A 181 -9.63 15.91 6.18
N PHE A 182 -8.93 15.86 5.05
CA PHE A 182 -8.56 17.07 4.28
C PHE A 182 -9.70 17.62 3.44
N PHE A 183 -10.71 16.80 3.12
CA PHE A 183 -11.81 17.16 2.23
C PHE A 183 -13.11 17.51 2.98
N GLN A 184 -13.10 17.51 4.33
CA GLN A 184 -14.25 17.93 5.13
C GLN A 184 -14.46 19.45 5.06
N ARG A 185 -15.72 19.87 4.87
CA ARG A 185 -16.09 21.29 4.76
C ARG A 185 -16.16 21.99 6.10
N THR A 186 -16.64 21.30 7.13
CA THR A 186 -16.84 21.88 8.47
C THR A 186 -15.73 21.47 9.44
N THR A 187 -15.41 22.36 10.40
CA THR A 187 -14.44 22.08 11.46
C THR A 187 -14.89 20.92 12.35
N PHE A 188 -16.19 20.76 12.56
CA PHE A 188 -16.76 19.67 13.37
C PHE A 188 -16.45 18.29 12.77
N TRP A 189 -16.83 18.06 11.50
CA TRP A 189 -16.57 16.80 10.80
C TRP A 189 -15.07 16.52 10.65
N ARG A 190 -14.27 17.57 10.45
CA ARG A 190 -12.81 17.44 10.43
C ARG A 190 -12.26 16.96 11.77
N ARG A 191 -12.73 17.52 12.91
CA ARG A 191 -12.29 17.11 14.25
C ARG A 191 -12.69 15.66 14.54
N ILE A 192 -13.88 15.23 14.13
CA ILE A 192 -14.31 13.83 14.24
C ILE A 192 -13.36 12.90 13.46
N GLY A 193 -13.10 13.20 12.20
CA GLY A 193 -12.18 12.40 11.39
C GLY A 193 -10.77 12.32 11.99
N VAL A 194 -10.26 13.42 12.51
CA VAL A 194 -8.96 13.46 13.22
C VAL A 194 -9.00 12.61 14.49
N ALA A 195 -10.06 12.70 15.29
CA ALA A 195 -10.20 11.91 16.51
C ALA A 195 -10.21 10.41 16.20
N MET A 196 -11.02 9.98 15.23
CA MET A 196 -11.09 8.58 14.80
C MET A 196 -9.74 8.06 14.30
N PHE A 197 -9.04 8.83 13.48
CA PHE A 197 -7.72 8.46 12.96
C PHE A 197 -6.68 8.40 14.09
N ALA A 198 -6.66 9.38 14.99
CA ALA A 198 -5.74 9.43 16.12
C ALA A 198 -5.96 8.27 17.11
N ILE A 199 -7.20 7.86 17.34
CA ILE A 199 -7.54 6.69 18.18
C ILE A 199 -6.95 5.39 17.61
N THR A 200 -6.92 5.25 16.28
CA THR A 200 -6.40 4.04 15.63
C THR A 200 -4.90 3.98 15.43
N LEU A 201 -4.21 5.12 15.40
CA LEU A 201 -2.77 5.14 15.11
C LEU A 201 -1.93 4.34 16.12
N PRO A 202 -2.17 4.42 17.44
CA PRO A 202 -1.42 3.63 18.42
C PRO A 202 -1.50 2.12 18.19
N TYR A 203 -2.67 1.62 17.80
CA TYR A 203 -2.86 0.22 17.48
C TYR A 203 -1.90 -0.24 16.37
N PHE A 204 -1.88 0.47 15.24
CA PHE A 204 -1.01 0.10 14.12
C PHE A 204 0.47 0.28 14.43
N PHE A 205 0.82 1.26 15.26
CA PHE A 205 2.21 1.51 15.67
C PHE A 205 2.74 0.38 16.56
N LEU A 206 1.98 -0.01 17.58
CA LEU A 206 2.39 -0.99 18.59
C LEU A 206 2.21 -2.45 18.13
N GLN A 207 1.43 -2.70 17.07
CA GLN A 207 1.27 -4.06 16.50
C GLN A 207 2.59 -4.69 16.01
N GLY A 208 3.69 -3.95 15.90
CA GLY A 208 4.99 -4.53 15.49
C GLY A 208 5.10 -4.77 13.99
N ALA A 209 4.14 -4.28 13.19
CA ALA A 209 4.08 -4.45 11.74
C ALA A 209 4.27 -3.09 11.03
N ARG A 210 5.53 -2.73 10.75
CA ARG A 210 5.90 -1.47 10.07
C ARG A 210 5.13 -1.22 8.78
N SER A 211 4.93 -2.26 7.97
CA SER A 211 4.19 -2.18 6.70
C SER A 211 2.70 -1.84 6.89
N ALA A 212 2.06 -2.34 7.94
CA ALA A 212 0.67 -2.04 8.27
C ALA A 212 0.52 -0.59 8.77
N PHE A 213 1.45 -0.11 9.59
CA PHE A 213 1.48 1.28 10.03
C PHE A 213 1.71 2.25 8.87
N LEU A 214 2.68 1.96 7.99
CA LEU A 214 2.91 2.74 6.77
C LEU A 214 1.68 2.77 5.87
N ALA A 215 0.99 1.64 5.69
CA ALA A 215 -0.23 1.57 4.89
C ALA A 215 -1.33 2.51 5.41
N ALA A 216 -1.44 2.68 6.73
CA ALA A 216 -2.44 3.54 7.36
C ALA A 216 -2.05 5.04 7.32
N ILE A 217 -0.77 5.36 7.59
CA ILE A 217 -0.32 6.76 7.75
C ILE A 217 0.09 7.44 6.43
N LEU A 218 0.64 6.69 5.48
CA LEU A 218 1.14 7.27 4.23
C LEU A 218 0.06 7.95 3.38
N PRO A 219 -1.19 7.44 3.29
CA PRO A 219 -2.30 8.17 2.66
C PRO A 219 -2.55 9.54 3.27
N PHE A 220 -2.46 9.67 4.59
CA PHE A 220 -2.57 10.96 5.28
C PHE A 220 -1.41 11.89 4.91
N ILE A 221 -0.17 11.39 4.91
CA ILE A 221 1.04 12.18 4.59
C ILE A 221 1.01 12.67 3.13
N ILE A 222 0.69 11.80 2.18
CA ILE A 222 0.61 12.17 0.76
C ILE A 222 -0.53 13.16 0.52
N THR A 223 -1.68 12.97 1.18
CA THR A 223 -2.80 13.93 1.09
C THR A 223 -2.44 15.28 1.69
N TYR A 224 -1.72 15.31 2.81
CA TYR A 224 -1.20 16.54 3.38
C TYR A 224 -0.22 17.26 2.44
N LEU A 225 0.70 16.51 1.80
CA LEU A 225 1.68 17.07 0.87
C LEU A 225 0.98 17.72 -0.34
N LEU A 226 0.04 17.01 -0.96
CA LEU A 226 -0.64 17.46 -2.18
C LEU A 226 -1.73 18.53 -1.91
N TYR A 227 -2.58 18.33 -0.91
CA TYR A 227 -3.77 19.15 -0.64
C TYR A 227 -3.69 20.01 0.63
N GLY A 228 -2.54 20.04 1.31
CA GLY A 228 -2.32 20.89 2.48
C GLY A 228 -2.54 22.37 2.14
N ARG A 229 -2.97 23.17 3.13
CA ARG A 229 -3.20 24.63 2.95
C ARG A 229 -1.93 25.48 3.10
N ARG A 230 -0.86 24.93 3.68
CA ARG A 230 0.40 25.66 3.97
C ARG A 230 1.25 25.82 2.71
N SER A 231 2.27 26.66 2.73
CA SER A 231 3.26 26.74 1.64
C SER A 231 4.01 25.42 1.48
N LEU A 232 4.50 25.13 0.27
CA LEU A 232 5.20 23.87 -0.03
C LEU A 232 6.42 23.67 0.89
N VAL A 233 7.16 24.73 1.21
CA VAL A 233 8.30 24.70 2.15
C VAL A 233 7.89 24.21 3.53
N ILE A 234 6.80 24.74 4.11
CA ILE A 234 6.32 24.30 5.43
C ILE A 234 5.85 22.84 5.38
N ARG A 235 5.20 22.42 4.27
CA ARG A 235 4.79 21.02 4.11
C ARG A 235 5.99 20.08 4.08
N LEU A 236 7.04 20.45 3.34
CA LEU A 236 8.29 19.67 3.28
C LEU A 236 9.01 19.64 4.63
N ALA A 237 9.06 20.76 5.36
CA ALA A 237 9.66 20.80 6.69
C ALA A 237 8.90 19.89 7.68
N VAL A 238 7.57 19.95 7.69
CA VAL A 238 6.74 19.05 8.52
C VAL A 238 6.94 17.60 8.11
N LEU A 239 7.08 17.32 6.81
CA LEU A 239 7.34 15.97 6.30
C LEU A 239 8.72 15.45 6.69
N ALA A 240 9.75 16.31 6.70
CA ALA A 240 11.09 15.95 7.17
C ALA A 240 11.09 15.61 8.67
N VAL A 241 10.41 16.41 9.49
CA VAL A 241 10.23 16.10 10.92
C VAL A 241 9.45 14.79 11.11
N ALA A 242 8.35 14.61 10.37
CA ALA A 242 7.57 13.38 10.41
C ALA A 242 8.40 12.16 10.01
N PHE A 243 9.26 12.29 8.99
CA PHE A 243 10.16 11.23 8.55
C PHE A 243 11.14 10.82 9.66
N VAL A 244 11.77 11.80 10.32
CA VAL A 244 12.67 11.53 11.47
C VAL A 244 11.91 10.86 12.61
N CYS A 245 10.71 11.34 12.95
CA CYS A 245 9.87 10.71 13.97
C CYS A 245 9.47 9.28 13.60
N LEU A 246 9.17 9.02 12.32
CA LEU A 246 8.84 7.68 11.82
C LEU A 246 10.05 6.75 11.85
N ASP A 247 11.24 7.21 11.45
CA ASP A 247 12.47 6.42 11.50
C ASP A 247 12.78 6.00 12.94
N GLN A 248 12.80 6.96 13.87
CA GLN A 248 13.03 6.68 15.30
C GLN A 248 11.94 5.77 15.87
N GLY A 249 10.68 6.02 15.51
CA GLY A 249 9.55 5.17 15.90
C GLY A 249 9.69 3.74 15.36
N PHE A 250 10.18 3.54 14.14
CA PHE A 250 10.39 2.21 13.58
C PHE A 250 11.58 1.46 14.16
N ARG A 251 12.67 2.17 14.50
CA ARG A 251 13.78 1.57 15.26
C ARG A 251 13.24 1.01 16.59
N PHE A 252 12.47 1.83 17.30
CA PHE A 252 11.81 1.45 18.53
C PHE A 252 10.87 0.24 18.34
N VAL A 253 9.97 0.28 17.36
CA VAL A 253 9.08 -0.85 17.06
C VAL A 253 9.85 -2.11 16.70
N THR A 254 10.99 -2.00 16.02
CA THR A 254 11.78 -3.17 15.59
C THR A 254 12.49 -3.84 16.76
N ALA A 255 13.03 -3.06 17.69
CA ALA A 255 13.70 -3.57 18.89
C ALA A 255 12.75 -4.40 19.77
N PHE A 256 11.48 -3.96 19.90
CA PHE A 256 10.53 -4.57 20.84
C PHE A 256 9.43 -5.41 20.19
N ARG A 257 9.51 -5.65 18.86
CA ARG A 257 8.45 -6.40 18.15
C ARG A 257 8.26 -7.84 18.65
N ASN A 258 9.31 -8.47 19.16
CA ASN A 258 9.31 -9.88 19.58
C ASN A 258 9.14 -10.07 21.09
N THR A 259 9.62 -9.11 21.90
CA THR A 259 9.55 -9.15 23.37
C THR A 259 8.31 -8.42 23.92
N GLY A 260 7.75 -7.49 23.14
CA GLY A 260 6.69 -6.60 23.61
C GLY A 260 7.23 -5.37 24.33
N PHE A 261 6.40 -4.34 24.43
CA PHE A 261 6.68 -3.05 25.07
C PHE A 261 6.48 -3.07 26.59
N ARG A 262 6.06 -4.21 27.16
CA ARG A 262 5.69 -4.33 28.58
C ARG A 262 6.91 -4.28 29.48
N ASP A 263 8.00 -4.94 29.07
CA ASP A 263 9.28 -4.95 29.78
C ASP A 263 9.95 -3.56 29.75
N LEU A 264 9.73 -2.81 28.68
CA LEU A 264 10.16 -1.41 28.54
C LEU A 264 9.44 -0.45 29.49
N LEU A 265 8.11 -0.59 29.60
CA LEU A 265 7.30 0.23 30.50
C LEU A 265 7.60 -0.06 31.97
N ALA A 266 8.13 -1.24 32.27
CA ALA A 266 8.56 -1.66 33.59
C ALA A 266 10.03 -1.31 33.91
N ALA A 267 10.85 -0.99 32.91
CA ALA A 267 12.27 -0.71 33.08
C ALA A 267 12.54 0.69 33.67
N LYS A 268 13.43 0.79 34.66
CA LYS A 268 13.85 2.07 35.26
C LYS A 268 14.67 2.95 34.32
N ASN A 269 15.45 2.35 33.40
CA ASN A 269 16.23 3.03 32.37
C ASN A 269 15.90 2.44 30.98
N PRO A 270 14.95 3.03 30.23
CA PRO A 270 14.49 2.48 28.95
C PRO A 270 15.54 2.50 27.83
N TYR A 271 16.56 3.37 27.95
CA TYR A 271 17.54 3.65 26.90
C TYR A 271 18.63 2.58 26.77
N GLU A 272 19.00 1.90 27.85
CA GLU A 272 20.03 0.83 27.85
C GLU A 272 19.57 -0.44 27.12
N LEU A 273 18.26 -0.61 26.91
CA LEU A 273 17.69 -1.75 26.17
C LEU A 273 17.70 -1.57 24.64
N VAL A 274 18.10 -0.39 24.14
CA VAL A 274 18.03 -0.02 22.71
C VAL A 274 19.43 -0.05 22.05
N ASP A 275 20.47 -0.45 22.79
CA ASP A 275 21.87 -0.21 22.41
C ASP A 275 22.48 -1.18 21.39
N GLU A 276 21.74 -2.15 20.86
CA GLU A 276 22.20 -2.89 19.68
C GLU A 276 21.50 -2.38 18.41
N PRO A 277 22.24 -1.84 17.42
CA PRO A 277 21.71 -1.61 16.09
C PRO A 277 21.40 -2.97 15.47
N LEU A 278 20.18 -3.46 15.69
CA LEU A 278 19.68 -4.64 15.00
C LEU A 278 19.75 -4.37 13.49
N PRO A 279 20.44 -5.23 12.71
CA PRO A 279 20.49 -5.10 11.26
C PRO A 279 19.06 -5.00 10.71
N GLN A 280 18.80 -4.04 9.83
CA GLN A 280 17.49 -3.82 9.23
C GLN A 280 17.17 -4.87 8.15
N VAL A 281 17.07 -6.13 8.53
CA VAL A 281 16.83 -7.27 7.61
C VAL A 281 15.52 -7.09 6.84
N GLY A 282 15.56 -7.28 5.51
CA GLY A 282 14.39 -7.28 4.63
C GLY A 282 13.79 -5.91 4.32
N LEU A 283 14.54 -4.82 4.54
CA LEU A 283 14.22 -3.47 4.05
C LEU A 283 15.04 -3.07 2.83
N ASN A 284 16.22 -3.66 2.66
CA ASN A 284 17.14 -3.33 1.60
C ASN A 284 16.87 -4.16 0.34
N MET A 285 16.05 -3.66 -0.59
CA MET A 285 15.56 -4.46 -1.71
C MET A 285 16.64 -4.78 -2.74
N ILE A 286 17.72 -3.99 -2.83
CA ILE A 286 18.82 -4.29 -3.74
C ILE A 286 19.71 -5.41 -3.19
N GLU A 287 19.94 -5.45 -1.87
CA GLU A 287 20.62 -6.56 -1.20
C GLU A 287 19.81 -7.86 -1.32
N GLU A 288 18.49 -7.81 -1.07
CA GLU A 288 17.61 -8.97 -1.28
C GLU A 288 17.64 -9.45 -2.74
N LEU A 289 17.76 -8.54 -3.71
CA LEU A 289 17.90 -8.91 -5.12
C LEU A 289 19.23 -9.63 -5.41
N CYS A 290 20.33 -9.20 -4.78
CA CYS A 290 21.62 -9.89 -4.84
C CYS A 290 21.53 -11.31 -4.28
N PHE A 291 20.87 -11.50 -3.13
CA PHE A 291 20.65 -12.82 -2.55
C PHE A 291 19.81 -13.71 -3.45
N VAL A 292 18.70 -13.18 -3.99
CA VAL A 292 17.87 -13.90 -4.97
C VAL A 292 18.68 -14.39 -6.17
N ASN A 293 19.58 -13.55 -6.70
CA ASN A 293 20.45 -13.94 -7.81
C ASN A 293 21.42 -15.05 -7.41
N ALA A 294 22.04 -14.95 -6.24
CA ALA A 294 22.95 -15.98 -5.72
C ALA A 294 22.27 -17.34 -5.52
N TYR A 295 21.02 -17.37 -5.03
CA TYR A 295 20.26 -18.61 -4.87
C TYR A 295 19.85 -19.26 -6.21
N LEU A 296 19.58 -18.45 -7.23
CA LEU A 296 19.30 -18.96 -8.58
C LEU A 296 20.58 -19.48 -9.25
N ASP A 297 21.72 -18.80 -9.07
CA ASP A 297 22.99 -19.20 -9.68
C ASP A 297 23.61 -20.45 -9.03
N SER A 298 23.40 -20.64 -7.73
CA SER A 298 23.81 -21.85 -6.99
C SER A 298 22.94 -23.07 -7.30
N GLY A 299 21.78 -22.89 -7.96
CA GLY A 299 20.83 -23.96 -8.24
C GLY A 299 20.00 -24.41 -7.03
N GLU A 300 20.15 -23.76 -5.88
CA GLU A 300 19.33 -24.00 -4.68
C GLU A 300 17.87 -23.57 -4.89
N ALA A 301 17.65 -22.61 -5.81
CA ALA A 301 16.34 -22.16 -6.22
C ALA A 301 16.12 -22.35 -7.74
N SER A 302 14.95 -22.85 -8.13
CA SER A 302 14.50 -22.86 -9.53
C SER A 302 13.38 -21.84 -9.76
N PRO A 303 13.30 -21.18 -10.94
CA PRO A 303 12.19 -20.27 -11.25
C PRO A 303 10.83 -20.95 -11.08
N ALA A 304 9.91 -20.30 -10.36
CA ALA A 304 8.60 -20.88 -10.04
C ALA A 304 7.57 -20.78 -11.20
N TYR A 305 7.95 -20.22 -12.34
CA TYR A 305 7.13 -19.96 -13.53
C TYR A 305 5.76 -19.33 -13.24
N GLY A 306 5.71 -18.38 -12.30
CA GLY A 306 4.48 -17.67 -11.91
C GLY A 306 3.63 -18.37 -10.85
N ALA A 307 4.04 -19.56 -10.38
CA ALA A 307 3.30 -20.28 -9.34
C ALA A 307 3.20 -19.48 -8.03
N ARG A 308 4.22 -18.68 -7.68
CA ARG A 308 4.17 -17.83 -6.47
C ARG A 308 3.12 -16.73 -6.62
N TYR A 309 3.07 -16.05 -7.76
CA TYR A 309 2.02 -15.07 -8.04
C TYR A 309 0.63 -15.69 -8.09
N LEU A 310 0.49 -16.90 -8.63
CA LEU A 310 -0.78 -17.62 -8.62
C LEU A 310 -1.22 -18.00 -7.20
N ASN A 311 -0.29 -18.48 -6.35
CA ASN A 311 -0.57 -18.80 -4.95
C ASN A 311 -1.02 -17.57 -4.16
N GLU A 312 -0.45 -16.40 -4.45
CA GLU A 312 -0.89 -15.14 -3.88
C GLU A 312 -2.27 -14.73 -4.38
N LEU A 313 -2.53 -14.90 -5.68
CA LEU A 313 -3.83 -14.63 -6.27
C LEU A 313 -4.93 -15.49 -5.64
N LEU A 314 -4.64 -16.77 -5.45
CA LEU A 314 -5.54 -17.75 -4.82
C LEU A 314 -5.52 -17.67 -3.29
N ASN A 315 -4.85 -16.67 -2.71
CA ASN A 315 -4.75 -16.58 -1.26
C ASN A 315 -6.11 -16.30 -0.59
N PHE A 316 -7.09 -15.77 -1.31
CA PHE A 316 -8.45 -15.63 -0.78
C PHE A 316 -9.14 -16.96 -0.47
N ILE A 317 -8.69 -18.07 -1.08
CA ILE A 317 -9.28 -19.39 -0.82
C ILE A 317 -8.84 -19.83 0.59
N PRO A 318 -9.79 -20.02 1.53
CA PRO A 318 -9.48 -20.46 2.89
C PRO A 318 -8.85 -21.85 2.89
N ARG A 319 -7.95 -22.10 3.86
CA ARG A 319 -7.32 -23.43 4.05
C ARG A 319 -8.33 -24.53 4.40
N VAL A 320 -9.53 -24.18 4.88
CA VAL A 320 -10.65 -25.13 5.04
C VAL A 320 -11.00 -25.79 3.69
N ILE A 321 -11.01 -25.00 2.62
CA ILE A 321 -11.40 -25.45 1.27
C ILE A 321 -10.19 -26.06 0.55
N TRP A 322 -9.00 -25.52 0.78
CA TRP A 322 -7.75 -26.04 0.22
C TRP A 322 -6.69 -26.26 1.32
N PRO A 323 -6.69 -27.43 1.97
CA PRO A 323 -5.77 -27.72 3.08
C PRO A 323 -4.29 -27.71 2.67
N SER A 324 -3.98 -28.25 1.49
CA SER A 324 -2.62 -28.37 0.93
C SER A 324 -2.10 -27.09 0.25
N LYS A 325 -2.71 -25.94 0.51
CA LYS A 325 -2.33 -24.66 -0.09
C LYS A 325 -0.88 -24.29 0.27
N PRO A 326 -0.03 -23.94 -0.72
CA PRO A 326 1.34 -23.51 -0.44
C PRO A 326 1.40 -22.31 0.50
N LEU A 327 2.42 -22.26 1.36
CA LEU A 327 2.66 -21.13 2.24
C LEU A 327 3.45 -20.06 1.49
N LEU A 328 3.09 -18.79 1.68
CA LEU A 328 3.68 -17.67 0.95
C LEU A 328 4.95 -17.19 1.65
N GLY A 329 6.04 -17.04 0.88
CA GLY A 329 7.28 -16.43 1.36
C GLY A 329 8.11 -17.27 2.34
N ILE A 330 7.72 -18.52 2.62
CA ILE A 330 8.48 -19.40 3.53
C ILE A 330 9.75 -19.90 2.88
N ASP A 331 9.68 -20.39 1.63
CA ASP A 331 10.84 -20.94 0.94
C ASP A 331 12.04 -19.96 0.94
N TYR A 332 11.75 -18.69 0.67
CA TYR A 332 12.79 -17.66 0.67
C TYR A 332 13.32 -17.36 2.08
N ALA A 333 12.46 -17.34 3.09
CA ALA A 333 12.89 -17.16 4.48
C ALA A 333 13.77 -18.34 4.97
N MET A 334 13.46 -19.57 4.55
CA MET A 334 14.29 -20.75 4.81
C MET A 334 15.65 -20.62 4.11
N TRP A 335 15.69 -20.24 2.83
CA TRP A 335 16.96 -20.01 2.12
C TRP A 335 17.82 -18.93 2.78
N ARG A 336 17.20 -17.91 3.38
CA ARG A 336 17.89 -16.87 4.16
C ARG A 336 18.38 -17.35 5.54
N GLY A 337 18.12 -18.59 5.92
CA GLY A 337 18.58 -19.19 7.18
C GLY A 337 17.71 -18.85 8.39
N PHE A 338 16.46 -18.39 8.17
CA PHE A 338 15.52 -18.09 9.25
C PHE A 338 14.68 -19.29 9.67
N GLU A 339 15.10 -20.51 9.37
CA GLU A 339 14.42 -21.74 9.80
C GLU A 339 14.38 -21.82 11.34
N SER A 340 13.24 -22.21 11.89
CA SER A 340 13.05 -22.35 13.33
C SER A 340 12.04 -23.44 13.65
N ASP A 341 12.43 -24.38 14.51
CA ASP A 341 11.57 -25.47 14.97
C ASP A 341 10.46 -25.03 15.92
N GLU A 342 10.55 -23.81 16.47
CA GLU A 342 9.61 -23.28 17.47
C GLU A 342 8.41 -22.51 16.87
N GLY A 343 8.42 -22.19 15.57
CA GLY A 343 7.39 -21.36 14.92
C GLY A 343 6.35 -22.16 14.14
N ASP A 344 5.07 -21.73 14.16
CA ASP A 344 3.94 -22.32 13.41
C ASP A 344 4.20 -22.47 11.89
N LEU A 345 5.14 -21.70 11.33
CA LEU A 345 5.51 -21.68 9.91
C LEU A 345 6.84 -22.39 9.62
N GLY A 346 7.55 -22.89 10.64
CA GLY A 346 8.92 -23.40 10.50
C GLY A 346 9.97 -22.31 10.23
N VAL A 347 9.61 -21.03 10.33
CA VAL A 347 10.52 -19.89 10.13
C VAL A 347 10.30 -18.79 11.17
N SER A 348 11.40 -18.24 11.67
CA SER A 348 11.46 -17.20 12.71
C SER A 348 11.12 -15.80 12.17
N THR A 349 11.34 -15.53 10.88
CA THR A 349 11.01 -14.25 10.25
C THR A 349 10.73 -14.42 8.76
N THR A 350 9.61 -13.87 8.30
CA THR A 350 9.31 -13.74 6.86
C THR A 350 10.11 -12.58 6.25
N VAL A 351 10.90 -12.84 5.22
CA VAL A 351 11.69 -11.84 4.48
C VAL A 351 11.01 -11.53 3.16
N ALA A 352 10.93 -10.23 2.81
CA ALA A 352 10.34 -9.81 1.54
C ALA A 352 11.39 -9.81 0.43
N THR A 353 11.06 -10.37 -0.73
CA THR A 353 11.99 -10.52 -1.86
C THR A 353 12.12 -9.27 -2.72
N GLY A 354 11.37 -8.20 -2.41
CA GLY A 354 11.30 -7.02 -3.25
C GLY A 354 10.40 -7.22 -4.48
N MET A 355 9.89 -6.09 -4.98
CA MET A 355 9.10 -6.03 -6.21
C MET A 355 9.79 -6.72 -7.40
N ILE A 356 11.07 -6.45 -7.62
CA ILE A 356 11.82 -7.00 -8.76
C ILE A 356 12.25 -8.43 -8.46
N GLY A 357 12.68 -8.72 -7.23
CA GLY A 357 13.10 -10.07 -6.82
C GLY A 357 11.95 -11.08 -6.87
N GLY A 358 10.72 -10.68 -6.54
CA GLY A 358 9.52 -11.50 -6.77
C GLY A 358 9.33 -11.87 -8.24
N GLY A 359 9.61 -10.95 -9.17
CA GLY A 359 9.65 -11.23 -10.60
C GLY A 359 10.75 -12.23 -10.97
N VAL A 360 11.96 -12.01 -10.49
CA VAL A 360 13.14 -12.86 -10.74
C VAL A 360 12.93 -14.29 -10.25
N LEU A 361 12.39 -14.47 -9.04
CA LEU A 361 12.09 -15.79 -8.49
C LEU A 361 10.99 -16.53 -9.27
N ASN A 362 10.09 -15.81 -9.93
CA ASN A 362 9.05 -16.44 -10.74
C ASN A 362 9.50 -16.74 -12.17
N PHE A 363 10.22 -15.84 -12.85
CA PHE A 363 10.49 -15.97 -14.28
C PHE A 363 11.98 -15.92 -14.65
N GLY A 364 12.87 -16.00 -13.65
CA GLY A 364 14.31 -15.97 -13.82
C GLY A 364 14.89 -14.56 -13.96
N GLN A 365 16.21 -14.48 -14.05
CA GLN A 365 16.99 -13.24 -13.95
C GLN A 365 16.72 -12.23 -15.08
N ILE A 366 16.28 -12.68 -16.26
CA ILE A 366 16.06 -11.82 -17.45
C ILE A 366 14.58 -11.48 -17.64
N LEU A 367 13.70 -12.47 -17.69
CA LEU A 367 12.27 -12.24 -17.90
C LEU A 367 11.55 -11.78 -16.62
N GLY A 368 12.08 -12.10 -15.44
CA GLY A 368 11.53 -11.73 -14.15
C GLY A 368 11.34 -10.22 -13.95
N PRO A 369 12.38 -9.40 -14.14
CA PRO A 369 12.24 -7.95 -14.00
C PRO A 369 11.23 -7.35 -14.99
N VAL A 370 11.18 -7.88 -16.21
CA VAL A 370 10.21 -7.45 -17.23
C VAL A 370 8.79 -7.81 -16.81
N ALA A 371 8.56 -9.02 -16.29
CA ALA A 371 7.26 -9.45 -15.78
C ALA A 371 6.78 -8.60 -14.59
N ALA A 372 7.68 -8.29 -13.65
CA ALA A 372 7.37 -7.33 -12.57
C ALA A 372 7.02 -5.94 -13.14
N GLY A 373 7.74 -5.48 -14.17
CA GLY A 373 7.43 -4.25 -14.89
C GLY A 373 6.04 -4.25 -15.54
N ILE A 374 5.62 -5.38 -16.13
CA ILE A 374 4.27 -5.56 -16.70
C ILE A 374 3.20 -5.44 -15.61
N LEU A 375 3.38 -6.12 -14.47
CA LEU A 375 2.44 -6.05 -13.34
C LEU A 375 2.30 -4.62 -12.83
N MET A 376 3.41 -3.91 -12.66
CA MET A 376 3.40 -2.52 -12.23
C MET A 376 2.83 -1.57 -13.28
N ALA A 377 2.98 -1.87 -14.58
CA ALA A 377 2.33 -1.11 -15.65
C ALA A 377 0.80 -1.26 -15.61
N ILE A 378 0.28 -2.45 -15.31
CA ILE A 378 -1.16 -2.67 -15.11
C ILE A 378 -1.64 -1.89 -13.87
N TRP A 379 -0.88 -1.94 -12.77
CA TRP A 379 -1.17 -1.18 -11.57
C TRP A 379 -1.18 0.33 -11.81
N ALA A 380 -0.17 0.87 -12.49
CA ALA A 380 -0.11 2.27 -12.89
C ALA A 380 -1.26 2.65 -13.82
N GLY A 381 -1.68 1.77 -14.73
CA GLY A 381 -2.89 1.96 -15.55
C GLY A 381 -4.16 2.14 -14.70
N LEU A 382 -4.31 1.38 -13.60
CA LEU A 382 -5.40 1.57 -12.63
C LEU A 382 -5.30 2.92 -11.91
N LEU A 383 -4.11 3.32 -11.49
CA LEU A 383 -3.86 4.62 -10.86
C LEU A 383 -4.23 5.77 -11.81
N VAL A 384 -3.80 5.70 -13.08
CA VAL A 384 -4.15 6.68 -14.13
C VAL A 384 -5.67 6.78 -14.30
N ARG A 385 -6.37 5.65 -14.36
CA ARG A 385 -7.83 5.63 -14.44
C ARG A 385 -8.49 6.31 -13.24
N TRP A 386 -8.05 6.02 -12.01
CA TRP A 386 -8.62 6.65 -10.82
C TRP A 386 -8.27 8.14 -10.73
N TRP A 387 -7.10 8.53 -11.22
CA TRP A 387 -6.71 9.93 -11.37
C TRP A 387 -7.61 10.70 -12.35
N GLU A 388 -7.99 10.11 -13.47
CA GLU A 388 -8.96 10.73 -14.39
C GLU A 388 -10.35 10.86 -13.77
N GLN A 389 -10.71 9.90 -12.92
CA GLN A 389 -11.98 9.85 -12.19
C GLN A 389 -11.99 10.68 -10.90
N ARG A 390 -10.92 11.44 -10.62
CA ARG A 390 -10.73 12.22 -9.36
C ARG A 390 -11.79 13.28 -9.07
N LYS A 391 -12.68 13.58 -10.02
CA LYS A 391 -13.82 14.49 -9.80
C LYS A 391 -14.78 13.99 -8.72
N SER A 392 -14.83 12.67 -8.47
CA SER A 392 -15.53 12.09 -7.31
C SER A 392 -14.57 11.99 -6.13
N LEU A 393 -15.01 12.45 -4.94
CA LEU A 393 -14.20 12.37 -3.72
C LEU A 393 -13.83 10.93 -3.35
N LEU A 394 -14.71 9.97 -3.59
CA LEU A 394 -14.45 8.54 -3.31
C LEU A 394 -13.39 7.96 -4.25
N ARG A 395 -13.41 8.35 -5.53
CA ARG A 395 -12.40 7.95 -6.52
C ARG A 395 -11.06 8.64 -6.25
N MET A 396 -11.08 9.88 -5.79
CA MET A 396 -9.89 10.57 -5.29
C MET A 396 -9.33 9.86 -4.06
N ALA A 397 -10.16 9.52 -3.06
CA ALA A 397 -9.71 8.80 -1.87
C ALA A 397 -9.09 7.44 -2.23
N LEU A 398 -9.74 6.71 -3.13
CA LEU A 398 -9.20 5.46 -3.66
C LEU A 398 -7.85 5.67 -4.36
N PHE A 399 -7.73 6.70 -5.20
CA PHE A 399 -6.46 7.05 -5.84
C PHE A 399 -5.37 7.33 -4.80
N MET A 400 -5.65 8.11 -3.76
CA MET A 400 -4.68 8.48 -2.73
C MET A 400 -4.22 7.27 -1.92
N VAL A 401 -5.17 6.41 -1.50
CA VAL A 401 -4.85 5.16 -0.80
C VAL A 401 -3.98 4.25 -1.69
N SER A 402 -4.34 4.09 -2.96
CA SER A 402 -3.58 3.27 -3.91
C SER A 402 -2.20 3.84 -4.22
N ALA A 403 -2.08 5.16 -4.40
CA ALA A 403 -0.79 5.82 -4.64
C ALA A 403 0.15 5.62 -3.43
N SER A 404 -0.36 5.73 -2.21
CA SER A 404 0.42 5.44 -1.01
C SER A 404 0.79 3.96 -0.89
N LEU A 405 -0.15 3.05 -1.16
CA LEU A 405 0.11 1.62 -1.09
C LEU A 405 1.15 1.16 -2.13
N THR A 406 1.34 1.92 -3.21
CA THR A 406 2.40 1.66 -4.20
C THR A 406 3.78 1.62 -3.55
N PHE A 407 4.02 2.44 -2.51
CA PHE A 407 5.26 2.37 -1.74
C PHE A 407 5.44 1.00 -1.08
N ASN A 408 4.38 0.42 -0.50
CA ASN A 408 4.44 -0.92 0.07
C ASN A 408 4.61 -2.02 -1.00
N LEU A 409 4.09 -1.82 -2.21
CA LEU A 409 4.32 -2.75 -3.32
C LEU A 409 5.79 -2.82 -3.74
N GLY A 410 6.56 -1.74 -3.54
CA GLY A 410 8.00 -1.75 -3.79
C GLY A 410 8.76 -2.79 -2.95
N ARG A 411 8.30 -3.02 -1.70
CA ARG A 411 8.80 -4.05 -0.81
C ARG A 411 8.34 -5.45 -1.21
N ASP A 412 7.10 -5.59 -1.64
CA ASP A 412 6.54 -6.89 -1.99
C ASP A 412 5.34 -6.71 -2.93
N ILE A 413 5.46 -7.14 -4.20
CA ILE A 413 4.31 -7.18 -5.12
C ILE A 413 3.50 -8.41 -4.75
N THR A 414 2.68 -8.29 -3.71
CA THR A 414 1.75 -9.36 -3.35
C THR A 414 0.32 -8.89 -3.33
N LEU A 415 -0.58 -9.80 -3.68
CA LEU A 415 -2.01 -9.55 -3.53
C LEU A 415 -2.38 -9.22 -2.06
N LEU A 416 -1.57 -9.71 -1.11
CA LEU A 416 -1.75 -9.40 0.32
C LEU A 416 -1.62 -7.92 0.62
N VAL A 417 -0.67 -7.26 -0.02
CA VAL A 417 -0.51 -5.81 0.07
C VAL A 417 -1.66 -5.09 -0.63
N LEU A 418 -2.20 -5.65 -1.72
CA LEU A 418 -3.29 -5.05 -2.52
C LEU A 418 -4.71 -5.20 -1.93
N TRP A 419 -4.95 -6.12 -1.00
CA TRP A 419 -6.28 -6.36 -0.42
C TRP A 419 -6.98 -5.09 0.08
N PRO A 420 -6.32 -4.18 0.83
CA PRO A 420 -6.95 -2.93 1.25
C PRO A 420 -7.51 -2.11 0.08
N VAL A 421 -6.81 -2.07 -1.06
CA VAL A 421 -7.29 -1.35 -2.25
C VAL A 421 -8.41 -2.09 -2.95
N ILE A 422 -8.36 -3.43 -3.01
CA ILE A 422 -9.46 -4.23 -3.56
C ILE A 422 -10.74 -3.99 -2.76
N PHE A 423 -10.67 -4.05 -1.43
CA PHE A 423 -11.81 -3.76 -0.56
C PHE A 423 -12.28 -2.31 -0.68
N ALA A 424 -11.36 -1.35 -0.72
CA ALA A 424 -11.70 0.06 -0.96
C ALA A 424 -12.39 0.25 -2.31
N TYR A 425 -11.93 -0.43 -3.37
CA TYR A 425 -12.56 -0.39 -4.68
C TYR A 425 -13.99 -0.97 -4.63
N PHE A 426 -14.18 -2.13 -3.99
CA PHE A 426 -15.52 -2.70 -3.79
C PHE A 426 -16.43 -1.76 -3.01
N PHE A 427 -15.95 -1.14 -1.94
CA PHE A 427 -16.70 -0.14 -1.19
C PHE A 427 -17.12 1.04 -2.07
N VAL A 428 -16.19 1.58 -2.87
CA VAL A 428 -16.50 2.63 -3.84
C VAL A 428 -17.56 2.16 -4.84
N ARG A 429 -17.46 0.94 -5.38
CA ARG A 429 -18.45 0.37 -6.31
C ARG A 429 -19.82 0.16 -5.68
N LEU A 430 -19.89 -0.29 -4.43
CA LEU A 430 -21.16 -0.45 -3.71
C LEU A 430 -21.80 0.92 -3.42
N ALA A 431 -20.99 1.90 -3.01
CA ALA A 431 -21.44 3.28 -2.82
C ALA A 431 -21.94 3.90 -4.14
N GLU A 432 -21.29 3.56 -5.26
CA GLU A 432 -21.72 3.93 -6.62
C GLU A 432 -23.11 3.37 -6.94
N ILE A 433 -23.32 2.06 -6.75
CA ILE A 433 -24.60 1.39 -7.02
C ILE A 433 -25.71 1.96 -6.13
N TRP A 434 -25.43 2.18 -4.85
CA TRP A 434 -26.40 2.74 -3.91
C TRP A 434 -26.75 4.20 -4.21
N ALA A 435 -25.77 5.00 -4.66
CA ALA A 435 -26.04 6.36 -5.10
C ALA A 435 -26.93 6.38 -6.37
N THR A 436 -26.70 5.47 -7.32
CA THR A 436 -27.55 5.41 -8.52
C THR A 436 -28.96 4.95 -8.21
N SER A 437 -29.18 4.00 -7.30
CA SER A 437 -30.53 3.59 -6.92
C SER A 437 -31.29 4.72 -6.22
N ARG A 438 -30.62 5.55 -5.42
CA ARG A 438 -31.25 6.62 -4.64
C ARG A 438 -31.48 7.91 -5.44
N PHE A 439 -30.63 8.22 -6.40
CA PHE A 439 -30.71 9.46 -7.20
C PHE A 439 -31.14 9.23 -8.66
N GLY A 440 -31.24 7.97 -9.11
CA GLY A 440 -31.66 7.59 -10.46
C GLY A 440 -33.16 7.75 -10.73
N GLN A 441 -34.00 7.82 -9.68
CA GLN A 441 -35.45 8.03 -9.84
C GLN A 441 -35.86 9.48 -10.16
N SER A 442 -34.95 10.46 -10.06
CA SER A 442 -35.30 11.88 -10.28
C SER A 442 -35.11 12.39 -11.71
N THR A 443 -34.76 11.51 -12.66
CA THR A 443 -34.36 11.94 -14.01
C THR A 443 -35.16 11.21 -15.09
N GLN A 444 -36.49 11.41 -15.12
CA GLN A 444 -37.31 11.26 -16.34
C GLN A 444 -38.79 11.65 -16.12
N ILE A 445 -39.06 12.89 -15.70
CA ILE A 445 -40.30 13.58 -16.10
C ILE A 445 -39.91 15.02 -16.42
N ALA A 446 -39.08 15.21 -17.43
CA ALA A 446 -39.07 16.47 -18.15
C ALA A 446 -40.25 16.39 -19.12
N ILE A 447 -41.35 17.05 -18.76
CA ILE A 447 -42.49 17.26 -19.64
C ILE A 447 -41.94 17.91 -20.91
N VAL A 448 -41.90 17.16 -22.01
CA VAL A 448 -41.71 17.73 -23.34
C VAL A 448 -42.99 18.49 -23.65
N VAL A 449 -42.99 19.78 -23.34
CA VAL A 449 -44.00 20.71 -23.88
C VAL A 449 -43.64 20.89 -25.36
N PRO A 450 -44.53 20.53 -26.31
CA PRO A 450 -44.28 20.76 -27.73
C PRO A 450 -44.16 22.26 -28.00
N ALA A 451 -43.21 22.63 -28.86
CA ALA A 451 -42.83 24.02 -29.13
C ALA A 451 -43.83 24.82 -30.00
N ASP A 452 -45.08 24.37 -30.13
CA ASP A 452 -46.10 25.06 -30.92
C ASP A 452 -47.38 25.24 -30.09
N SER A 453 -47.46 26.36 -29.38
CA SER A 453 -48.72 26.88 -28.83
C SER A 453 -48.66 28.40 -28.91
N PRO A 454 -49.56 29.06 -29.67
CA PRO A 454 -49.49 30.50 -29.86
C PRO A 454 -49.78 31.22 -28.54
N SER A 455 -48.97 32.24 -28.26
CA SER A 455 -49.10 33.11 -27.11
C SER A 455 -50.42 33.88 -27.16
N VAL A 456 -51.43 33.38 -26.44
CA VAL A 456 -52.63 34.15 -26.15
C VAL A 456 -52.32 35.06 -24.95
N GLN A 457 -52.05 36.32 -25.24
CA GLN A 457 -52.09 37.39 -24.23
C GLN A 457 -53.54 37.53 -23.75
N VAL A 458 -53.77 37.36 -22.45
CA VAL A 458 -54.93 37.94 -21.78
C VAL A 458 -54.42 38.66 -20.54
N ALA A 459 -54.40 39.99 -20.63
CA ALA A 459 -54.42 40.88 -19.48
C ALA A 459 -55.88 41.11 -19.09
N VAL A 460 -56.31 40.78 -17.87
CA VAL A 460 -57.46 41.43 -17.22
C VAL A 460 -57.31 41.40 -15.69
N ARG A 461 -57.22 42.62 -15.14
CA ARG A 461 -57.51 43.14 -13.79
C ARG A 461 -57.03 42.41 -12.54
#